data_AF-A0A662HPY6-F1
#
_entry.id   AF-A0A662HPY6-F1
#
_cell.length_a   1.000
_cell.length_b   1.000
_cell.length_c   1.000
_cell.angle_alpha   90.00
_cell.angle_beta   90.00
_cell.angle_gamma   90.00
#
_symmetry.space_group_name_H-M   'P 1'
#
loop_
_entity.id
_entity.type
_entity.pdbx_description
1 polymer ?
#
loop_
_entity_poly.entity_id
_entity_poly.type
_entity_poly.pdbx_seq_one_letter_code
_entity_poly.pdbx_strand_id
1 'polypeptide(L)'
;AKKWYVGGNTNLGTSTIFSIEVPALVCAKSLSETYDPKEVSSWAIRIAEKTTVEDAIFFYKAIRMANPSYLGRVTEAPIPDVFDPLFEEKLKESEKTLWDVWKHSSSWDIVSENCISGLKIVVEGFHAIDKYLSILRNWNLAIISAYLELLSKYRDSLILRKHGREVQEEVSEEAKEVLNTLISDIKEGLVLLKRFDEKLYRRKINPGSIADIIAGSIMLALLNNLRP
;
A
#
# COMPACT_ATOMS: atom_id res chain seq x y z
N ALA A 1 -8.86 5.53 -15.51
CA ALA A 1 -9.81 4.85 -14.61
C ALA A 1 -11.20 5.51 -14.58
N LYS A 2 -11.37 6.75 -14.06
CA LYS A 2 -12.71 7.38 -13.88
C LYS A 2 -13.58 7.56 -15.13
N LYS A 3 -12.98 7.71 -16.32
CA LYS A 3 -13.74 7.87 -17.57
C LYS A 3 -14.48 6.58 -18.01
N TRP A 4 -14.11 5.41 -17.48
CA TRP A 4 -14.57 4.10 -17.98
C TRP A 4 -15.01 3.12 -16.85
N TYR A 5 -14.70 3.43 -15.59
CA TYR A 5 -15.04 2.58 -14.43
C TYR A 5 -15.86 3.36 -13.40
N VAL A 6 -17.06 2.87 -13.12
CA VAL A 6 -18.08 3.52 -12.27
C VAL A 6 -18.07 2.98 -10.83
N GLY A 7 -17.27 1.95 -10.54
CA GLY A 7 -17.25 1.26 -9.24
C GLY A 7 -16.67 2.05 -8.06
N GLY A 8 -16.30 3.31 -8.26
CA GLY A 8 -15.85 4.22 -7.19
C GLY A 8 -14.46 3.93 -6.60
N ASN A 9 -13.84 2.78 -6.88
CA ASN A 9 -12.48 2.48 -6.46
C ASN A 9 -11.47 3.03 -7.48
N THR A 10 -10.66 4.01 -7.08
CA THR A 10 -9.65 4.66 -7.92
C THR A 10 -8.25 4.07 -7.77
N ASN A 11 -8.05 3.06 -6.92
CA ASN A 11 -6.73 2.46 -6.60
C ASN A 11 -5.67 3.54 -6.33
N LEU A 12 -6.05 4.55 -5.54
CA LEU A 12 -5.20 5.71 -5.25
C LEU A 12 -3.95 5.28 -4.47
N GLY A 13 -4.06 4.35 -3.52
CA GLY A 13 -2.91 3.85 -2.77
C GLY A 13 -1.91 3.14 -3.67
N THR A 14 -2.36 2.23 -4.54
CA THR A 14 -1.50 1.57 -5.54
C THR A 14 -0.79 2.61 -6.41
N SER A 15 -1.52 3.61 -6.91
CA SER A 15 -0.95 4.69 -7.73
C SER A 15 0.09 5.51 -6.96
N THR A 16 -0.13 5.73 -5.66
CA THR A 16 0.79 6.44 -4.77
C THR A 16 2.08 5.64 -4.58
N ILE A 17 1.98 4.32 -4.33
CA ILE A 17 3.14 3.44 -4.20
C ILE A 17 3.95 3.44 -5.51
N PHE A 18 3.27 3.27 -6.65
CA PHE A 18 3.93 3.25 -7.97
C PHE A 18 4.58 4.59 -8.33
N SER A 19 4.11 5.71 -7.80
CA SER A 19 4.72 7.02 -8.04
C SER A 19 6.16 7.11 -7.50
N ILE A 20 6.54 6.29 -6.52
CA ILE A 20 7.91 6.18 -6.01
C ILE A 20 8.59 4.91 -6.52
N GLU A 21 7.87 3.78 -6.51
CA GLU A 21 8.43 2.47 -6.83
C GLU A 21 8.92 2.39 -8.27
N VAL A 22 8.18 2.95 -9.24
CA VAL A 22 8.59 2.91 -10.65
C VAL A 22 9.87 3.74 -10.89
N PRO A 23 9.96 5.01 -10.45
CA PRO A 23 11.23 5.73 -10.51
C PRO A 23 12.38 5.02 -9.78
N ALA A 24 12.13 4.44 -8.61
CA ALA A 24 13.16 3.72 -7.85
C ALA A 24 13.68 2.48 -8.60
N LEU A 25 12.78 1.72 -9.25
CA LEU A 25 13.13 0.60 -10.11
C LEU A 25 13.96 1.03 -11.33
N VAL A 26 13.58 2.14 -11.96
CA VAL A 26 14.33 2.71 -13.09
C VAL A 26 15.74 3.10 -12.65
N CYS A 27 15.87 3.81 -11.51
CA CYS A 27 17.17 4.18 -10.97
C CYS A 27 18.01 2.94 -10.59
N ALA A 28 17.43 1.96 -9.90
CA ALA A 28 18.12 0.72 -9.55
C ALA A 28 18.62 0.00 -10.80
N LYS A 29 17.79 -0.09 -11.84
CA LYS A 29 18.18 -0.76 -13.08
C LYS A 29 19.23 0.01 -13.87
N SER A 30 19.09 1.32 -14.01
CA SER A 30 19.97 2.14 -14.82
C SER A 30 21.32 2.44 -14.16
N LEU A 31 21.38 2.45 -12.83
CA LEU A 31 22.58 2.88 -12.09
C LEU A 31 23.26 1.72 -11.33
N SER A 32 22.51 0.68 -10.94
CA SER A 32 23.02 -0.49 -10.21
C SER A 32 22.83 -1.81 -10.99
N GLU A 33 22.29 -1.75 -12.22
CA GLU A 33 22.02 -2.90 -13.11
C GLU A 33 21.11 -4.01 -12.53
N THR A 34 20.44 -3.77 -11.42
CA THR A 34 19.69 -4.77 -10.64
C THR A 34 18.25 -4.35 -10.34
N TYR A 35 17.42 -5.32 -9.97
CA TYR A 35 16.10 -5.11 -9.36
C TYR A 35 16.06 -5.58 -7.91
N ASP A 36 17.22 -5.77 -7.28
CA ASP A 36 17.33 -6.21 -5.89
C ASP A 36 16.46 -5.31 -4.98
N PRO A 37 15.59 -5.91 -4.14
CA PRO A 37 14.67 -5.14 -3.31
C PRO A 37 15.35 -4.11 -2.39
N LYS A 38 16.59 -4.35 -1.94
CA LYS A 38 17.32 -3.40 -1.07
C LYS A 38 17.82 -2.20 -1.87
N GLU A 39 18.29 -2.42 -3.10
CA GLU A 39 18.69 -1.33 -3.99
C GLU A 39 17.49 -0.48 -4.39
N VAL A 40 16.36 -1.11 -4.74
CA VAL A 40 15.10 -0.39 -5.02
C VAL A 40 14.65 0.41 -3.80
N SER A 41 14.68 -0.19 -2.62
CA SER A 41 14.35 0.49 -1.36
C SER A 41 15.24 1.70 -1.10
N SER A 42 16.55 1.57 -1.31
CA SER A 42 17.52 2.65 -1.15
C SER A 42 17.26 3.81 -2.12
N TRP A 43 16.93 3.51 -3.37
CA TRP A 43 16.52 4.54 -4.34
C TRP A 43 15.19 5.17 -3.99
N ALA A 44 14.21 4.40 -3.51
CA ALA A 44 12.92 4.91 -3.08
C ALA A 44 13.05 5.94 -1.95
N ILE A 45 13.91 5.70 -0.95
CA ILE A 45 14.21 6.68 0.11
C ILE A 45 14.75 7.98 -0.50
N ARG A 46 15.79 7.88 -1.34
CA ARG A 46 16.43 9.05 -1.95
C ARG A 46 15.44 9.87 -2.78
N ILE A 47 14.57 9.20 -3.52
CA ILE A 47 13.56 9.85 -4.36
C ILE A 47 12.51 10.53 -3.47
N ALA A 48 11.97 9.80 -2.48
CA ALA A 48 10.98 10.33 -1.55
C ALA A 48 11.50 11.59 -0.85
N GLU A 49 12.71 11.57 -0.29
CA GLU A 49 13.36 12.71 0.39
C GLU A 49 13.65 13.90 -0.53
N LYS A 50 13.72 13.67 -1.85
CA LYS A 50 14.00 14.71 -2.87
C LYS A 50 12.76 15.17 -3.62
N THR A 51 11.57 14.70 -3.24
CA THR A 51 10.33 15.25 -3.75
C THR A 51 10.20 16.74 -3.45
N THR A 52 9.43 17.42 -4.28
CA THR A 52 9.32 18.88 -4.29
C THR A 52 7.93 19.34 -3.85
N VAL A 53 7.77 20.66 -3.72
CA VAL A 53 6.46 21.30 -3.55
C VAL A 53 5.56 21.04 -4.76
N GLU A 54 6.15 21.01 -5.97
CA GLU A 54 5.40 20.74 -7.19
C GLU A 54 4.84 19.30 -7.20
N ASP A 55 5.63 18.32 -6.74
CA ASP A 55 5.17 16.95 -6.55
C ASP A 55 4.00 16.89 -5.56
N ALA A 56 4.06 17.64 -4.45
CA ALA A 56 2.96 17.71 -3.48
C ALA A 56 1.68 18.28 -4.11
N ILE A 57 1.81 19.34 -4.92
CA ILE A 57 0.68 19.97 -5.62
C ILE A 57 0.05 18.98 -6.60
N PHE A 58 0.85 18.29 -7.42
CA PHE A 58 0.32 17.31 -8.36
C PHE A 58 -0.29 16.10 -7.66
N PHE A 59 0.29 15.67 -6.55
CA PHE A 59 -0.28 14.63 -5.70
C PHE A 59 -1.66 15.05 -5.16
N TYR A 60 -1.80 16.27 -4.63
CA TYR A 60 -3.09 16.79 -4.15
C TYR A 60 -4.11 16.91 -5.29
N LYS A 61 -3.70 17.38 -6.47
CA LYS A 61 -4.54 17.41 -7.67
C LYS A 61 -5.02 16.00 -8.05
N ALA A 62 -4.15 15.00 -8.00
CA ALA A 62 -4.48 13.61 -8.27
C ALA A 62 -5.48 13.05 -7.25
N ILE A 63 -5.30 13.34 -5.96
CA ILE A 63 -6.25 12.98 -4.90
C ILE A 63 -7.62 13.62 -5.15
N ARG A 64 -7.69 14.93 -5.41
CA ARG A 64 -8.96 15.62 -5.69
C ARG A 64 -9.64 15.06 -6.93
N MET A 65 -8.86 14.74 -7.97
CA MET A 65 -9.37 14.10 -9.17
C MET A 65 -9.91 12.69 -8.87
N ALA A 66 -9.24 11.92 -8.02
CA ALA A 66 -9.70 10.62 -7.55
C ALA A 66 -10.95 10.73 -6.66
N ASN A 67 -11.09 11.81 -5.89
CA ASN A 67 -12.18 12.10 -4.96
C ASN A 67 -12.53 10.89 -4.05
N PRO A 68 -11.56 10.35 -3.30
CA PRO A 68 -11.78 9.19 -2.44
C PRO A 68 -12.77 9.52 -1.31
N SER A 69 -13.86 8.75 -1.20
CA SER A 69 -14.90 8.95 -0.17
C SER A 69 -14.44 8.65 1.27
N TYR A 70 -13.29 7.99 1.41
CA TYR A 70 -12.71 7.59 2.70
C TYR A 70 -11.69 8.60 3.25
N LEU A 71 -11.38 9.67 2.51
CA LEU A 71 -10.41 10.66 2.95
C LEU A 71 -11.06 11.63 3.93
N GLY A 72 -10.48 11.72 5.13
CA GLY A 72 -10.91 12.68 6.15
C GLY A 72 -10.41 14.09 5.85
N ARG A 73 -10.82 15.04 6.69
CA ARG A 73 -10.27 16.40 6.71
C ARG A 73 -9.11 16.47 7.68
N VAL A 74 -8.11 17.25 7.33
CA VAL A 74 -6.96 17.54 8.20
C VAL A 74 -7.11 18.98 8.70
N THR A 75 -7.14 19.16 10.01
CA THR A 75 -7.19 20.47 10.68
C THR A 75 -5.99 20.62 11.59
N GLU A 76 -5.45 21.83 11.72
CA GLU A 76 -4.31 22.13 12.62
C GLU A 76 -3.05 21.28 12.34
N ALA A 77 -2.79 21.00 11.06
CA ALA A 77 -1.62 20.26 10.62
C ALA A 77 -0.52 21.19 10.06
N PRO A 78 0.75 20.74 10.06
CA PRO A 78 1.84 21.43 9.38
C PRO A 78 1.75 21.35 7.84
N ILE A 79 0.71 20.72 7.29
CA ILE A 79 0.40 20.66 5.86
C ILE A 79 -1.05 21.13 5.64
N PRO A 80 -1.37 21.75 4.49
CA PRO A 80 -2.75 22.14 4.18
C PRO A 80 -3.63 20.91 3.95
N ASP A 81 -4.94 21.07 4.22
CA ASP A 81 -5.92 20.06 3.85
C ASP A 81 -6.01 19.94 2.32
N VAL A 82 -6.10 18.72 1.80
CA VAL A 82 -6.16 18.48 0.34
C VAL A 82 -7.39 19.05 -0.34
N PHE A 83 -8.47 19.28 0.42
CA PHE A 83 -9.69 19.89 -0.08
C PHE A 83 -9.76 21.40 0.19
N ASP A 84 -8.72 22.00 0.75
CA ASP A 84 -8.59 23.46 0.85
C ASP A 84 -8.51 24.07 -0.56
N PRO A 85 -9.34 25.06 -0.92
CA PRO A 85 -9.27 25.70 -2.24
C PRO A 85 -7.93 26.39 -2.50
N LEU A 86 -7.21 26.79 -1.45
CA LEU A 86 -5.91 27.48 -1.52
C LEU A 86 -4.74 26.54 -1.21
N PHE A 87 -4.92 25.21 -1.29
CA PHE A 87 -3.85 24.26 -0.96
C PHE A 87 -2.56 24.50 -1.76
N GLU A 88 -2.66 24.91 -3.02
CA GLU A 88 -1.49 25.18 -3.87
C GLU A 88 -0.66 26.35 -3.36
N GLU A 89 -1.31 27.45 -2.97
CA GLU A 89 -0.65 28.63 -2.42
C GLU A 89 -0.04 28.29 -1.06
N LYS A 90 -0.81 27.62 -0.19
CA LYS A 90 -0.33 27.22 1.15
C LYS A 90 0.87 26.28 1.09
N LEU A 91 0.88 25.30 0.18
CA LEU A 91 2.04 24.40 -0.01
C LEU A 91 3.29 25.18 -0.46
N LYS A 92 3.12 26.16 -1.36
CA LYS A 92 4.22 27.02 -1.83
C LYS A 92 4.76 27.92 -0.73
N GLU A 93 3.89 28.64 -0.03
CA GLU A 93 4.27 29.58 1.02
C GLU A 93 4.95 28.90 2.21
N SER A 94 4.53 27.68 2.53
CA SER A 94 5.11 26.88 3.62
C SER A 94 6.23 25.93 3.18
N GLU A 95 6.60 25.97 1.90
CA GLU A 95 7.63 25.14 1.26
C GLU A 95 7.48 23.64 1.54
N LYS A 96 6.24 23.15 1.64
CA LYS A 96 5.95 21.76 1.97
C LYS A 96 6.04 20.86 0.74
N THR A 97 6.95 19.90 0.82
CA THR A 97 7.21 18.89 -0.22
C THR A 97 6.27 17.70 -0.08
N LEU A 98 6.27 16.79 -1.06
CA LEU A 98 5.49 15.55 -0.98
C LEU A 98 6.00 14.64 0.16
N TRP A 99 7.31 14.67 0.44
CA TRP A 99 7.90 14.06 1.63
C TRP A 99 7.24 14.56 2.91
N ASP A 100 7.07 15.87 3.08
CA ASP A 100 6.44 16.44 4.28
C ASP A 100 4.99 15.97 4.44
N VAL A 101 4.26 15.89 3.32
CA VAL A 101 2.88 15.37 3.26
C VAL A 101 2.82 13.93 3.73
N TRP A 102 3.64 13.04 3.14
CA TRP A 102 3.65 11.62 3.53
C TRP A 102 4.19 11.43 4.94
N LYS A 103 5.21 12.19 5.34
CA LYS A 103 5.78 12.13 6.69
C LYS A 103 4.77 12.51 7.76
N HIS A 104 3.92 13.50 7.50
CA HIS A 104 2.83 13.81 8.43
C HIS A 104 1.79 12.69 8.45
N SER A 105 1.43 12.17 7.27
CA SER A 105 0.37 11.17 7.09
C SER A 105 0.74 9.76 7.57
N SER A 106 2.04 9.43 7.64
CA SER A 106 2.54 8.08 7.94
C SER A 106 2.14 7.55 9.32
N SER A 107 1.78 8.42 10.26
CA SER A 107 1.34 7.99 11.59
C SER A 107 -0.03 7.30 11.59
N TRP A 108 -0.83 7.43 10.52
CA TRP A 108 -2.12 6.74 10.36
C TRP A 108 -2.34 6.11 9.00
N ASP A 109 -1.57 6.50 7.97
CA ASP A 109 -1.66 5.97 6.61
C ASP A 109 -0.44 5.10 6.28
N ILE A 110 -0.67 3.78 6.22
CA ILE A 110 0.37 2.79 5.91
C ILE A 110 0.94 2.95 4.50
N VAL A 111 0.16 3.50 3.55
CA VAL A 111 0.68 3.79 2.20
C VAL A 111 1.72 4.90 2.28
N SER A 112 1.40 5.99 2.99
CA SER A 112 2.34 7.08 3.27
C SER A 112 3.55 6.61 4.07
N GLU A 113 3.37 5.74 5.08
CA GLU A 113 4.47 5.12 5.84
C GLU A 113 5.41 4.34 4.91
N ASN A 114 4.85 3.46 4.08
CA ASN A 114 5.61 2.66 3.13
C ASN A 114 6.39 3.54 2.14
N CYS A 115 5.80 4.66 1.69
CA CYS A 115 6.47 5.62 0.81
C CYS A 115 7.70 6.27 1.46
N ILE A 116 7.60 6.74 2.71
CA ILE A 116 8.73 7.40 3.39
C ILE A 116 9.77 6.41 3.93
N SER A 117 9.39 5.16 4.15
CA SER A 117 10.27 4.13 4.68
C SER A 117 11.00 3.35 3.58
N GLY A 118 11.06 3.88 2.35
CA GLY A 118 11.75 3.22 1.25
C GLY A 118 11.06 1.95 0.77
N LEU A 119 9.74 1.92 0.76
CA LEU A 119 8.95 0.76 0.31
C LEU A 119 9.19 -0.50 1.15
N LYS A 120 9.56 -0.35 2.42
CA LYS A 120 9.89 -1.45 3.33
C LYS A 120 8.80 -2.54 3.36
N ILE A 121 7.52 -2.16 3.40
CA ILE A 121 6.42 -3.12 3.51
C ILE A 121 6.20 -3.83 2.17
N VAL A 122 6.42 -3.14 1.05
CA VAL A 122 6.47 -3.76 -0.29
C VAL A 122 7.61 -4.78 -0.39
N VAL A 123 8.80 -4.47 0.14
CA VAL A 123 9.93 -5.42 0.20
C VAL A 123 9.62 -6.62 1.10
N GLU A 124 8.96 -6.41 2.24
CA GLU A 124 8.48 -7.51 3.08
C GLU A 124 7.44 -8.38 2.37
N GLY A 125 6.52 -7.76 1.62
CA GLY A 125 5.55 -8.47 0.78
C GLY A 125 6.22 -9.29 -0.32
N PHE A 126 7.27 -8.76 -0.97
CA PHE A 126 8.09 -9.50 -1.94
C PHE A 126 8.68 -10.78 -1.30
N HIS A 127 9.29 -10.65 -0.12
CA HIS A 127 9.87 -11.79 0.59
C HIS A 127 8.80 -12.80 1.04
N ALA A 128 7.62 -12.33 1.43
CA ALA A 128 6.49 -13.20 1.74
C ALA A 128 6.00 -13.97 0.50
N ILE A 129 5.90 -13.30 -0.66
CA ILE A 129 5.55 -13.96 -1.94
C ILE A 129 6.58 -15.04 -2.27
N ASP A 130 7.88 -14.72 -2.20
CA ASP A 130 8.96 -15.69 -2.47
C ASP A 130 8.88 -16.93 -1.56
N LYS A 131 8.76 -16.68 -0.24
CA LYS A 131 8.59 -17.71 0.78
C LYS A 131 7.40 -18.61 0.45
N TYR A 132 6.22 -18.06 0.21
CA TYR A 132 5.02 -18.87 0.00
C TYR A 132 4.98 -19.53 -1.37
N LEU A 133 5.61 -18.95 -2.38
CA LEU A 133 5.77 -19.59 -3.68
C LEU A 133 6.64 -20.85 -3.56
N SER A 134 7.70 -20.80 -2.75
CA SER A 134 8.56 -21.95 -2.49
C SER A 134 7.84 -23.12 -1.78
N ILE A 135 6.87 -22.79 -0.92
CA ILE A 135 6.07 -23.75 -0.13
C ILE A 135 4.92 -24.31 -0.95
N LEU A 136 4.13 -23.45 -1.58
CA LEU A 136 2.83 -23.80 -2.17
C LEU A 136 2.92 -24.08 -3.67
N ARG A 137 4.02 -23.69 -4.34
CA ARG A 137 4.26 -23.85 -5.79
C ARG A 137 3.09 -23.34 -6.64
N ASN A 138 2.42 -22.30 -6.15
CA ASN A 138 1.26 -21.70 -6.78
C ASN A 138 1.27 -20.19 -6.53
N TRP A 139 1.29 -19.40 -7.61
CA TRP A 139 1.32 -17.95 -7.54
C TRP A 139 0.16 -17.33 -6.79
N ASN A 140 -1.06 -17.77 -7.09
CA ASN A 140 -2.25 -17.19 -6.47
C ASN A 140 -2.25 -17.47 -4.97
N LEU A 141 -1.92 -18.69 -4.57
CA LEU A 141 -1.83 -19.03 -3.15
C LEU A 141 -0.67 -18.30 -2.46
N ALA A 142 0.45 -18.08 -3.14
CA ALA A 142 1.58 -17.32 -2.60
C ALA A 142 1.22 -15.85 -2.36
N ILE A 143 0.55 -15.21 -3.33
CA ILE A 143 0.08 -13.83 -3.23
C ILE A 143 -0.98 -13.71 -2.13
N ILE A 144 -1.95 -14.62 -2.07
CA ILE A 144 -2.97 -14.65 -1.00
C ILE A 144 -2.30 -14.82 0.37
N SER A 145 -1.33 -15.72 0.48
CA SER A 145 -0.63 -15.96 1.75
C SER A 145 0.21 -14.75 2.17
N ALA A 146 0.88 -14.08 1.23
CA ALA A 146 1.60 -12.82 1.49
C ALA A 146 0.64 -11.70 1.93
N TYR A 147 -0.52 -11.59 1.27
CA TYR A 147 -1.57 -10.65 1.66
C TYR A 147 -2.06 -10.89 3.10
N LEU A 148 -2.38 -12.15 3.44
CA LEU A 148 -2.82 -12.51 4.79
C LEU A 148 -1.71 -12.28 5.83
N GLU A 149 -0.45 -12.57 5.48
CA GLU A 149 0.69 -12.32 6.37
C GLU A 149 0.81 -10.83 6.68
N LEU A 150 0.77 -9.96 5.66
CA LEU A 150 0.83 -8.51 5.88
C LEU A 150 -0.40 -8.00 6.63
N LEU A 151 -1.61 -8.47 6.30
CA LEU A 151 -2.85 -8.09 6.99
C LEU A 151 -2.85 -8.49 8.48
N SER A 152 -2.18 -9.58 8.82
CA SER A 152 -2.03 -10.03 10.21
C SER A 152 -1.03 -9.20 11.02
N LYS A 153 -0.06 -8.55 10.35
CA LYS A 153 1.02 -7.80 10.99
C LYS A 153 0.76 -6.29 11.05
N TYR A 154 0.19 -5.76 9.98
CA TYR A 154 0.04 -4.34 9.77
C TYR A 154 -1.41 -3.91 9.90
N ARG A 155 -1.62 -2.74 10.50
CA ARG A 155 -2.95 -2.15 10.60
C ARG A 155 -3.32 -1.50 9.28
N ASP A 156 -4.46 -1.89 8.72
CA ASP A 156 -4.97 -1.28 7.50
C ASP A 156 -5.65 0.06 7.83
N SER A 157 -5.14 1.12 7.21
CA SER A 157 -5.61 2.49 7.45
C SER A 157 -7.08 2.70 7.11
N LEU A 158 -7.63 1.96 6.13
CA LEU A 158 -9.04 2.04 5.78
C LEU A 158 -9.94 1.37 6.82
N ILE A 159 -9.49 0.25 7.39
CA ILE A 159 -10.21 -0.43 8.46
C ILE A 159 -10.20 0.41 9.72
N LEU A 160 -9.02 0.85 10.18
CA LEU A 160 -8.89 1.70 11.36
C LEU A 160 -9.79 2.93 11.29
N ARG A 161 -9.82 3.61 10.14
CA ARG A 161 -10.61 4.83 9.96
C ARG A 161 -12.11 4.58 9.93
N LYS A 162 -12.57 3.48 9.31
CA LYS A 162 -14.01 3.21 9.11
C LYS A 162 -14.65 2.39 10.22
N HIS A 163 -13.88 1.50 10.83
CA HIS A 163 -14.39 0.45 11.73
C HIS A 163 -13.71 0.45 13.10
N GLY A 164 -12.61 1.19 13.27
CA GLY A 164 -11.92 1.33 14.55
C GLY A 164 -10.88 0.24 14.83
N ARG A 165 -10.23 0.35 15.99
CA ARG A 165 -9.09 -0.49 16.38
C ARG A 165 -9.49 -1.93 16.69
N GLU A 166 -10.59 -2.15 17.40
CA GLU A 166 -11.03 -3.49 17.78
C GLU A 166 -11.31 -4.36 16.55
N VAL A 167 -11.99 -3.79 15.54
CA VAL A 167 -12.24 -4.49 14.26
C VAL A 167 -10.94 -4.75 13.50
N GLN A 168 -9.98 -3.83 13.54
CA GLN A 168 -8.66 -4.07 12.93
C GLN A 168 -7.93 -5.24 13.60
N GLU A 169 -7.96 -5.33 14.93
CA GLU A 169 -7.31 -6.41 15.68
C GLU A 169 -7.98 -7.76 15.40
N GLU A 170 -9.32 -7.81 15.39
CA GLU A 170 -10.11 -8.98 14.98
C GLU A 170 -9.71 -9.47 13.58
N VAL A 171 -9.67 -8.56 12.60
CA VAL A 171 -9.31 -8.89 11.21
C VAL A 171 -7.87 -9.41 11.11
N SER A 172 -6.92 -8.82 11.85
CA SER A 172 -5.53 -9.26 11.85
C SER A 172 -5.36 -10.65 12.48
N GLU A 173 -6.11 -10.98 13.54
CA GLU A 173 -6.10 -12.29 14.17
C GLU A 173 -6.70 -13.36 13.25
N GLU A 174 -7.85 -13.09 12.63
CA GLU A 174 -8.48 -14.00 11.68
C GLU A 174 -7.60 -14.22 10.44
N ALA A 175 -6.97 -13.17 9.91
CA ALA A 175 -6.04 -13.30 8.78
C ALA A 175 -4.88 -14.25 9.10
N LYS A 176 -4.36 -14.19 10.34
CA LYS A 176 -3.32 -15.10 10.83
C LYS A 176 -3.80 -16.55 10.92
N GLU A 177 -5.02 -16.77 11.42
CA GLU A 177 -5.62 -18.10 11.49
C GLU A 177 -5.82 -18.69 10.09
N VAL A 178 -6.41 -17.92 9.17
CA VAL A 178 -6.61 -18.32 7.78
C VAL A 178 -5.29 -18.70 7.13
N LEU A 179 -4.25 -17.88 7.31
CA LEU A 179 -2.91 -18.15 6.78
C LEU A 179 -2.34 -19.46 7.32
N ASN A 180 -2.33 -19.65 8.64
CA ASN A 180 -1.78 -20.85 9.26
C ASN A 180 -2.48 -22.12 8.75
N THR A 181 -3.82 -22.07 8.67
CA THR A 181 -4.61 -23.18 8.13
C THR A 181 -4.28 -23.43 6.67
N LEU A 182 -4.22 -22.39 5.82
CA LEU A 182 -3.89 -22.50 4.40
C LEU A 182 -2.51 -23.12 4.13
N ILE A 183 -1.52 -22.84 4.97
CA ILE A 183 -0.19 -23.46 4.86
C ILE A 183 -0.18 -24.91 5.32
N SER A 184 -0.98 -25.26 6.33
CA SER A 184 -1.03 -26.62 6.90
C SER A 184 -1.92 -27.59 6.10
N ASP A 185 -3.07 -27.10 5.62
CA ASP A 185 -4.04 -27.84 4.80
C ASP A 185 -4.69 -26.86 3.82
N ILE A 186 -4.29 -26.96 2.55
CA ILE A 186 -4.78 -26.07 1.50
C ILE A 186 -6.31 -26.17 1.33
N LYS A 187 -6.90 -27.37 1.47
CA LYS A 187 -8.34 -27.54 1.23
C LYS A 187 -9.15 -26.85 2.32
N GLU A 188 -8.78 -27.08 3.58
CA GLU A 188 -9.46 -26.44 4.71
C GLU A 188 -9.18 -24.92 4.74
N GLY A 189 -7.95 -24.51 4.45
CA GLY A 189 -7.58 -23.10 4.40
C GLY A 189 -8.34 -22.31 3.33
N LEU A 190 -8.62 -22.92 2.17
CA LEU A 190 -9.46 -22.30 1.14
C LEU A 190 -10.91 -22.12 1.58
N VAL A 191 -11.46 -23.08 2.37
CA VAL A 191 -12.80 -22.95 2.96
C VAL A 191 -12.82 -21.80 3.97
N LEU A 192 -11.81 -21.73 4.84
CA LEU A 192 -11.70 -20.68 5.85
C LEU A 192 -11.49 -19.30 5.23
N LEU A 193 -10.64 -19.21 4.19
CA LEU A 193 -10.42 -17.99 3.41
C LEU A 193 -11.72 -17.46 2.81
N LYS A 194 -12.53 -18.34 2.20
CA LYS A 194 -13.81 -17.93 1.61
C LYS A 194 -14.78 -17.41 2.68
N ARG A 195 -14.84 -18.07 3.85
CA ARG A 195 -15.67 -17.61 4.98
C ARG A 195 -15.20 -16.24 5.50
N PHE A 196 -13.89 -16.06 5.62
CA PHE A 196 -13.28 -14.80 6.04
C PHE A 196 -13.61 -13.66 5.05
N ASP A 197 -13.41 -13.88 3.75
CA ASP A 197 -13.73 -12.90 2.70
C ASP A 197 -15.24 -12.54 2.71
N GLU A 198 -16.12 -13.54 2.78
CA GLU A 198 -17.57 -13.32 2.88
C GLU A 198 -17.96 -12.51 4.13
N LYS A 199 -17.28 -12.75 5.27
CA LYS A 199 -17.48 -11.99 6.51
C LYS A 199 -17.09 -10.53 6.35
N LEU A 200 -15.90 -10.26 5.79
CA LEU A 200 -15.43 -8.90 5.52
C LEU A 200 -16.38 -8.17 4.57
N TYR A 201 -16.79 -8.83 3.49
CA TYR A 201 -17.73 -8.28 2.52
C TYR A 201 -19.06 -7.88 3.15
N ARG A 202 -19.69 -8.78 3.93
CA ARG A 202 -20.98 -8.51 4.61
C ARG A 202 -20.89 -7.35 5.59
N ARG A 203 -19.74 -7.20 6.27
CA ARG A 203 -19.46 -6.10 7.21
C ARG A 203 -18.96 -4.82 6.52
N LYS A 204 -18.79 -4.82 5.19
CA LYS A 204 -18.22 -3.72 4.40
C LYS A 204 -16.82 -3.32 4.90
N ILE A 205 -16.04 -4.31 5.34
CA ILE A 205 -14.64 -4.16 5.71
C ILE A 205 -13.81 -4.41 4.45
N ASN A 206 -12.95 -3.46 4.11
CA ASN A 206 -12.07 -3.57 2.95
C ASN A 206 -10.63 -3.25 3.38
N PRO A 207 -9.74 -4.25 3.51
CA PRO A 207 -8.33 -4.07 3.77
C PRO A 207 -7.59 -3.67 2.48
N GLY A 208 -7.94 -2.49 1.96
CA GLY A 208 -7.49 -2.01 0.66
C GLY A 208 -6.04 -1.53 0.65
N SER A 209 -5.54 -0.97 1.76
CA SER A 209 -4.16 -0.48 1.82
C SER A 209 -3.15 -1.62 1.78
N ILE A 210 -3.47 -2.78 2.38
CA ILE A 210 -2.63 -3.98 2.24
C ILE A 210 -2.67 -4.51 0.80
N ALA A 211 -3.82 -4.44 0.13
CA ALA A 211 -3.92 -4.83 -1.28
C ALA A 211 -3.06 -3.92 -2.19
N ASP A 212 -3.04 -2.61 -1.92
CA ASP A 212 -2.19 -1.65 -2.61
C ASP A 212 -0.69 -2.01 -2.46
N ILE A 213 -0.25 -2.41 -1.26
CA ILE A 213 1.14 -2.84 -0.99
C ILE A 213 1.49 -4.14 -1.71
N ILE A 214 0.55 -5.09 -1.77
CA ILE A 214 0.76 -6.34 -2.50
C ILE A 214 0.94 -6.08 -4.00
N ALA A 215 0.30 -5.06 -4.58
CA ALA A 215 0.53 -4.70 -5.98
C ALA A 215 1.99 -4.32 -6.27
N GLY A 216 2.63 -3.53 -5.40
CA GLY A 216 4.08 -3.25 -5.48
C GLY A 216 4.93 -4.50 -5.27
N SER A 217 4.57 -5.31 -4.28
CA SER A 217 5.27 -6.57 -3.99
C SER A 217 5.29 -7.52 -5.19
N ILE A 218 4.17 -7.60 -5.93
CA ILE A 218 4.04 -8.37 -7.18
C ILE A 218 4.94 -7.78 -8.26
N MET A 219 4.99 -6.45 -8.42
CA MET A 219 5.86 -5.80 -9.41
C MET A 219 7.34 -6.15 -9.17
N LEU A 220 7.80 -6.04 -7.91
CA LEU A 220 9.15 -6.49 -7.53
C LEU A 220 9.37 -7.97 -7.83
N ALA A 221 8.41 -8.83 -7.50
CA ALA A 221 8.50 -10.28 -7.72
C ALA A 221 8.69 -10.62 -9.20
N LEU A 222 7.88 -10.01 -10.08
CA LEU A 222 7.95 -10.22 -11.51
C LEU A 222 9.28 -9.74 -12.11
N LEU A 223 9.77 -8.57 -11.70
CA LEU A 223 11.03 -8.02 -12.20
C LEU A 223 12.27 -8.79 -11.72
N ASN A 224 12.18 -9.43 -10.56
CA ASN A 224 13.21 -10.34 -10.04
C ASN A 224 13.09 -11.78 -10.58
N ASN A 225 12.25 -12.01 -11.60
CA ASN A 225 12.05 -13.32 -12.21
C ASN A 225 11.67 -14.42 -11.22
N LEU A 226 10.92 -14.10 -10.16
CA LEU A 226 10.26 -15.15 -9.41
C LEU A 226 9.40 -15.94 -10.39
N ARG A 227 9.45 -17.27 -10.28
CA ARG A 227 8.73 -18.22 -11.15
C ARG A 227 8.19 -19.34 -10.26
N PRO A 228 7.04 -19.95 -10.62
CA PRO A 228 6.49 -21.06 -9.86
C PRO A 228 7.39 -22.30 -9.91
#